data_AF-A0A7F5R2J1-F1
#
_entry.id   AF-A0A7F5R2J1-F1
#
_cell.length_a   1.000
_cell.length_b   1.000
_cell.length_c   1.000
_cell.angle_alpha   90.00
_cell.angle_beta   90.00
_cell.angle_gamma   90.00
#
_symmetry.space_group_name_H-M   'P 1'
#
loop_
_entity.id
_entity.type
_entity.pdbx_description
1 polymer ?
#
loop_
_entity_poly.entity_id
_entity_poly.type
_entity_poly.pdbx_seq_one_letter_code
_entity_poly.pdbx_strand_id
1 'polypeptide(L)'
;MFPKRIDPGPSLKERLELHERKKEKLRSGSPPNEPNWLDFDAVADKFDKVDHLIDLHGHIIGMGLSPDHRYLYVNSRPWPQGYTISNPLEPPPIAQEIDIHVIDLVTFKQVGIMLRSHKAYTPNNECFFIFLDVCDKYVASGAEDNHGYLWDRHYGMCLAKFPHADVVNSVAFNPKDPEMLVTTSDDNTIKIWRSKSKVKQFGLNYAQFQQGIETRRYRGQNASTNLRGSYNRNT
;
A
#
# COMPACT_ATOMS: atom_id res chain seq x y z
N MET A 1 24.68 -3.36 -16.34
CA MET A 1 25.20 -4.73 -16.17
C MET A 1 25.25 -4.99 -14.67
N PHE A 2 24.38 -5.84 -14.14
CA PHE A 2 24.36 -6.13 -12.70
C PHE A 2 25.68 -6.77 -12.25
N PRO A 3 26.21 -6.43 -11.06
CA PRO A 3 27.40 -7.08 -10.55
C PRO A 3 27.09 -8.57 -10.35
N LYS A 4 27.83 -9.43 -11.07
CA LYS A 4 27.71 -10.90 -11.01
C LYS A 4 28.09 -11.49 -9.63
N ARG A 5 28.61 -10.66 -8.73
CA ARG A 5 28.94 -10.99 -7.34
C ARG A 5 28.47 -9.85 -6.46
N ILE A 6 27.55 -10.17 -5.57
CA ILE A 6 27.26 -9.37 -4.39
C ILE A 6 28.51 -9.46 -3.51
N ASP A 7 29.04 -8.32 -3.09
CA ASP A 7 30.08 -8.30 -2.05
C ASP A 7 29.52 -9.05 -0.83
N PRO A 8 30.09 -10.19 -0.43
CA PRO A 8 29.58 -10.97 0.71
C PRO A 8 29.63 -10.17 2.03
N GLY A 9 30.22 -8.98 2.00
CA GLY A 9 30.54 -8.19 3.15
C GLY A 9 31.68 -8.83 3.93
N PRO A 10 32.00 -8.29 5.11
CA PRO A 10 33.06 -8.84 5.94
C PRO A 10 32.77 -10.31 6.29
N SER A 11 33.80 -11.14 6.21
CA SER A 11 33.80 -12.53 6.65
C SER A 11 33.37 -12.65 8.11
N LEU A 12 32.90 -13.84 8.52
CA LEU A 12 32.54 -14.10 9.92
C LEU A 12 33.70 -13.75 10.87
N LYS A 13 34.94 -14.02 10.46
CA LYS A 13 36.14 -13.68 11.22
C LYS A 13 36.30 -12.17 11.42
N GLU A 14 36.14 -11.38 10.35
CA GLU A 14 36.20 -9.92 10.42
C GLU A 14 35.05 -9.34 11.27
N ARG A 15 33.85 -9.94 11.20
CA ARG A 15 32.72 -9.55 12.07
C ARG A 15 32.99 -9.84 13.54
N LEU A 16 33.63 -10.96 13.85
CA LEU A 16 34.03 -11.33 15.21
C LEU A 16 35.13 -10.41 15.75
N GLU A 17 36.16 -10.11 14.96
CA GLU A 17 37.22 -9.16 15.31
C GLU A 17 36.67 -7.73 15.52
N LEU A 18 35.73 -7.29 14.68
CA LEU A 18 35.04 -6.01 14.85
C LEU A 18 34.22 -5.97 16.14
N HIS A 19 33.56 -7.09 16.49
CA HIS A 19 32.79 -7.22 17.71
C HIS A 19 33.69 -7.23 18.96
N GLU A 20 34.85 -7.89 18.90
CA GLU A 20 35.85 -7.84 19.98
C GLU A 20 36.43 -6.43 20.14
N ARG A 21 36.80 -5.75 19.05
CA ARG A 21 37.23 -4.34 19.08
C ARG A 21 36.15 -3.41 19.66
N LYS A 22 34.86 -3.65 19.35
CA LYS A 22 33.74 -2.91 19.95
C LYS A 22 33.62 -3.19 21.45
N LYS A 23 33.76 -4.44 21.88
CA LYS A 23 33.76 -4.83 23.30
C LYS A 23 34.95 -4.25 24.07
N GLU A 24 36.13 -4.20 23.47
CA GLU A 24 37.31 -3.57 24.06
C GLU A 24 37.12 -2.05 24.20
N LYS A 25 36.56 -1.38 23.18
CA LYS A 25 36.21 0.05 23.26
C LYS A 25 35.15 0.36 24.34
N LEU A 26 34.15 -0.52 24.49
CA LEU A 26 33.16 -0.44 25.57
C LEU A 26 33.81 -0.66 26.95
N ARG A 27 34.79 -1.57 27.05
CA ARG A 27 35.59 -1.80 28.27
C ARG A 27 36.52 -0.63 28.61
N SER A 28 37.03 0.11 27.63
CA SER A 28 37.92 1.26 27.83
C SER A 28 37.19 2.57 28.17
N GLY A 29 35.88 2.54 28.44
CA GLY A 29 35.16 3.65 29.06
C GLY A 29 34.73 4.78 28.13
N SER A 30 34.66 4.55 26.82
CA SER A 30 33.98 5.50 25.93
C SER A 30 33.06 4.70 25.00
N PRO A 31 31.73 4.70 25.19
CA PRO A 31 30.86 4.25 24.13
C PRO A 31 31.21 5.08 22.87
N PRO A 32 31.29 4.46 21.67
CA PRO A 32 31.42 5.25 20.46
C PRO A 32 30.30 6.29 20.47
N ASN A 33 30.61 7.58 20.27
CA ASN A 33 29.60 8.62 20.16
C ASN A 33 28.56 8.13 19.15
N GLU A 34 27.34 7.84 19.62
CA GLU A 34 26.27 7.49 18.72
C GLU A 34 26.05 8.68 17.79
N PRO A 35 25.95 8.45 16.48
CA PRO A 35 25.66 9.51 15.54
C PRO A 35 24.33 10.14 15.93
N ASN A 36 24.24 11.46 15.87
CA ASN A 36 22.95 12.10 16.04
C ASN A 36 22.07 11.77 14.83
N TRP A 37 21.21 10.77 14.96
CA TRP A 37 20.32 10.32 13.89
C TRP A 37 19.26 11.37 13.49
N LEU A 38 19.12 12.46 14.26
CA LEU A 38 18.27 13.60 13.92
C LEU A 38 19.00 14.67 13.09
N ASP A 39 20.33 14.57 12.98
CA ASP A 39 21.15 15.43 12.11
C ASP A 39 21.44 14.69 10.82
N PHE A 40 20.50 14.77 9.88
CA PHE A 40 20.54 14.02 8.62
C PHE A 40 21.80 14.30 7.79
N ASP A 41 22.32 15.53 7.83
CA ASP A 41 23.55 15.90 7.10
C ASP A 41 24.78 15.21 7.71
N ALA A 42 24.84 15.12 9.04
CA ALA A 42 25.94 14.46 9.74
C ALA A 42 25.93 12.91 9.62
N VAL A 43 24.83 12.32 9.15
CA VAL A 43 24.71 10.88 8.89
C VAL A 43 24.47 10.54 7.42
N ALA A 44 24.51 11.52 6.51
CA ALA A 44 24.21 11.32 5.09
C ALA A 44 25.16 10.30 4.43
N ASP A 45 26.42 10.25 4.88
CA ASP A 45 27.43 9.29 4.43
C ASP A 45 27.15 7.84 4.86
N LYS A 46 26.19 7.64 5.77
CA LYS A 46 25.77 6.33 6.28
C LYS A 46 24.64 5.70 5.47
N PHE A 47 24.04 6.45 4.54
CA PHE A 47 22.98 5.96 3.67
C PHE A 47 23.52 5.72 2.26
N ASP A 48 22.97 4.70 1.60
CA ASP A 48 23.23 4.47 0.19
C ASP A 48 22.75 5.68 -0.63
N LYS A 49 23.52 6.05 -1.64
CA LYS A 49 23.12 7.11 -2.57
C LYS A 49 21.99 6.60 -3.47
N VAL A 50 21.07 7.50 -3.82
CA VAL A 50 20.08 7.22 -4.87
C VAL A 50 20.82 6.93 -6.17
N ASP A 51 20.60 5.74 -6.73
CA ASP A 51 21.23 5.27 -7.96
C ASP A 51 20.32 5.47 -9.19
N HIS A 52 19.00 5.46 -8.98
CA HIS A 52 17.98 5.66 -10.02
C HIS A 52 16.85 6.58 -9.53
N LEU A 53 16.46 7.52 -10.38
CA LEU A 53 15.33 8.42 -10.14
C LEU A 53 14.35 8.31 -11.31
N ILE A 54 13.09 8.06 -10.99
CA ILE A 54 11.98 8.05 -11.96
C ILE A 54 11.02 9.16 -11.56
N ASP A 55 10.96 10.19 -12.38
CA ASP A 55 10.00 11.28 -12.21
C ASP A 55 8.73 10.98 -13.03
N LEU A 56 7.61 10.84 -12.33
CA LEU A 56 6.30 10.59 -12.94
C LEU A 56 5.51 11.88 -13.20
N HIS A 57 6.05 13.05 -12.82
CA HIS A 57 5.41 14.35 -13.00
C HIS A 57 3.97 14.40 -12.43
N GLY A 58 3.82 13.89 -11.21
CA GLY A 58 2.52 13.62 -10.61
C GLY A 58 2.57 13.33 -9.11
N HIS A 59 1.43 13.45 -8.44
CA HIS A 59 1.26 12.94 -7.08
C HIS A 59 1.16 11.43 -7.10
N ILE A 60 2.11 10.75 -6.49
CA ILE A 60 2.07 9.31 -6.28
C ILE A 60 1.15 9.03 -5.11
N ILE A 61 0.08 8.26 -5.34
CA ILE A 61 -0.99 8.02 -4.36
C ILE A 61 -1.15 6.54 -3.99
N GLY A 62 -0.46 5.65 -4.70
CA GLY A 62 -0.53 4.22 -4.45
C GLY A 62 0.45 3.46 -5.32
N MET A 63 0.90 2.31 -4.83
CA MET A 63 1.88 1.46 -5.51
C MET A 63 1.59 -0.01 -5.20
N GLY A 64 1.91 -0.90 -6.15
CA GLY A 64 1.79 -2.35 -5.98
C GLY A 64 2.76 -3.09 -6.89
N LEU A 65 3.33 -4.19 -6.40
CA LEU A 65 4.22 -5.04 -7.18
C LEU A 65 3.43 -6.14 -7.87
N SER A 66 3.86 -6.50 -9.08
CA SER A 66 3.42 -7.75 -9.68
C SER A 66 3.89 -8.96 -8.85
N PRO A 67 3.17 -10.11 -8.91
CA PRO A 67 3.54 -11.30 -8.13
C PRO A 67 4.94 -11.86 -8.42
N ASP A 68 5.49 -11.61 -9.60
CA ASP A 68 6.86 -11.97 -10.00
C ASP A 68 7.89 -10.91 -9.62
N HIS A 69 7.48 -9.82 -8.96
CA HIS A 69 8.29 -8.69 -8.52
C HIS A 69 9.06 -7.98 -9.66
N ARG A 70 8.65 -8.23 -10.90
CA ARG A 70 9.29 -7.64 -12.07
C ARG A 70 8.76 -6.25 -12.38
N TYR A 71 7.46 -6.05 -12.20
CA TYR A 71 6.79 -4.81 -12.56
C TYR A 71 6.25 -4.11 -11.32
N LEU A 72 6.46 -2.80 -11.30
CA LEU A 72 5.88 -1.91 -10.32
C LEU A 72 4.73 -1.14 -10.97
N TYR A 73 3.55 -1.22 -10.37
CA TYR A 73 2.38 -0.46 -10.75
C TYR A 73 2.27 0.75 -9.81
N VAL A 74 2.10 1.93 -10.37
CA VAL A 74 2.06 3.19 -9.61
C VAL A 74 0.83 4.00 -10.01
N ASN A 75 -0.05 4.25 -9.05
CA ASN A 75 -1.12 5.22 -9.20
C ASN A 75 -0.54 6.62 -9.05
N SER A 76 -0.78 7.46 -10.06
CA SER A 76 -0.38 8.86 -10.01
C SER A 76 -1.51 9.79 -10.46
N ARG A 77 -1.55 10.99 -9.88
CA ARG A 77 -2.34 12.11 -10.41
C ARG A 77 -1.39 13.09 -11.08
N PRO A 78 -1.40 13.19 -12.41
CA PRO A 78 -0.45 14.01 -13.14
C PRO A 78 -0.68 15.49 -12.89
N TRP A 79 0.39 16.24 -13.07
CA TRP A 79 0.38 17.70 -13.10
C TRP A 79 0.35 18.16 -14.57
N PRO A 80 0.04 19.43 -14.87
CA PRO A 80 0.15 19.96 -16.23
C PRO A 80 1.54 19.71 -16.80
N GLN A 81 1.59 19.26 -18.05
CA GLN A 81 2.86 18.94 -18.71
C GLN A 81 3.79 20.16 -18.74
N GLY A 82 5.05 19.99 -18.33
CA GLY A 82 6.05 21.05 -18.31
C GLY A 82 5.92 22.04 -17.14
N TYR A 83 5.08 21.75 -16.13
CA TYR A 83 4.98 22.57 -14.93
C TYR A 83 6.24 22.45 -14.05
N THR A 84 6.89 23.57 -13.74
CA THR A 84 8.03 23.59 -12.83
C THR A 84 7.59 24.02 -11.44
N ILE A 85 7.93 23.22 -10.43
CA ILE A 85 7.67 23.55 -9.02
C ILE A 85 8.61 24.67 -8.60
N SER A 86 8.09 25.88 -8.44
CA SER A 86 8.86 27.02 -7.92
C SER A 86 8.82 27.09 -6.39
N ASN A 87 7.72 26.67 -5.78
CA ASN A 87 7.49 26.69 -4.34
C ASN A 87 6.93 25.34 -3.88
N PRO A 88 7.68 24.55 -3.08
CA PRO A 88 7.20 23.26 -2.58
C PRO A 88 5.92 23.32 -1.73
N LEU A 89 5.59 24.48 -1.15
CA LEU A 89 4.38 24.68 -0.35
C LEU A 89 3.15 25.02 -1.19
N GLU A 90 3.31 25.26 -2.48
CA GLU A 90 2.24 25.58 -3.43
C GLU A 90 2.23 24.56 -4.57
N PRO A 91 1.66 23.36 -4.33
CA PRO A 91 1.61 22.33 -5.34
C PRO A 91 0.75 22.77 -6.54
N PRO A 92 1.07 22.34 -7.77
CA PRO A 92 0.28 22.66 -8.95
C PRO A 92 -1.10 22.02 -8.90
N PRO A 93 -2.04 22.51 -9.72
CA PRO A 93 -3.29 21.81 -9.94
C PRO A 93 -3.03 20.37 -10.42
N ILE A 94 -3.81 19.42 -9.92
CA ILE A 94 -3.69 18.01 -10.26
C ILE A 94 -4.95 17.52 -10.98
N ALA A 95 -4.80 16.57 -11.90
CA ALA A 95 -5.96 15.98 -12.58
C ALA A 95 -6.83 15.19 -11.59
N GLN A 96 -8.14 15.10 -11.83
CA GLN A 96 -9.01 14.17 -11.08
C GLN A 96 -8.77 12.72 -11.47
N GLU A 97 -8.35 12.48 -12.71
CA GLU A 97 -8.09 11.15 -13.22
C GLU A 97 -6.77 10.58 -12.68
N ILE A 98 -6.75 9.28 -12.38
CA ILE A 98 -5.58 8.56 -11.88
C ILE A 98 -4.95 7.71 -12.98
N ASP A 99 -3.68 7.97 -13.30
CA ASP A 99 -2.86 7.10 -14.15
C ASP A 99 -2.37 5.89 -13.37
N ILE A 100 -2.34 4.73 -14.03
CA ILE A 100 -1.56 3.58 -13.55
C ILE A 100 -0.33 3.42 -14.46
N HIS A 101 0.83 3.81 -13.94
CA HIS A 101 2.12 3.60 -14.60
C HIS A 101 2.61 2.19 -14.36
N VAL A 102 3.23 1.59 -15.38
CA VAL A 102 3.89 0.28 -15.27
C VAL A 102 5.37 0.46 -15.48
N ILE A 103 6.17 0.17 -14.46
CA ILE A 103 7.62 0.32 -14.46
C ILE A 103 8.25 -1.08 -14.42
N ASP A 104 9.11 -1.40 -15.39
CA ASP A 104 9.93 -2.62 -15.35
C ASP A 104 11.13 -2.38 -14.43
N LEU A 105 11.16 -3.07 -13.28
CA LEU A 105 12.20 -2.93 -12.26
C LEU A 105 13.55 -3.52 -12.65
N VAL A 106 13.62 -4.30 -13.74
CA VAL A 106 14.90 -4.80 -14.28
C VAL A 106 15.60 -3.72 -15.10
N THR A 107 14.81 -2.88 -15.78
CA THR A 107 15.33 -1.83 -16.67
C THR A 107 15.19 -0.42 -16.12
N PHE A 108 14.41 -0.25 -15.05
CA PHE A 108 13.99 1.03 -14.47
C PHE A 108 13.32 1.96 -15.47
N LYS A 109 12.59 1.40 -16.44
CA LYS A 109 11.87 2.15 -17.47
C LYS A 109 10.37 1.93 -17.34
N GLN A 110 9.63 2.99 -17.61
CA GLN A 110 8.19 2.90 -17.83
C GLN A 110 7.92 2.14 -19.13
N VAL A 111 7.12 1.08 -19.05
CA VAL A 111 6.77 0.21 -20.19
C VAL A 111 5.32 0.38 -20.64
N GLY A 112 4.48 1.06 -19.85
CA GLY A 112 3.10 1.36 -20.22
C GLY A 112 2.42 2.36 -19.28
N ILE A 113 1.31 2.92 -19.77
CA ILE A 113 0.33 3.70 -18.99
C ILE A 113 -1.03 3.05 -19.25
N MET A 114 -1.71 2.61 -18.21
CA MET A 114 -3.08 2.10 -18.33
C MET A 114 -4.04 3.28 -18.19
N LEU A 115 -4.86 3.53 -19.21
CA LEU A 115 -5.73 4.71 -19.27
C LEU A 115 -6.81 4.69 -18.18
N ARG A 116 -6.90 5.87 -17.55
CA ARG A 116 -7.73 6.32 -16.43
C ARG A 116 -9.22 6.01 -16.56
N SER A 117 -9.71 5.12 -15.72
CA SER A 117 -11.16 5.00 -15.51
C SER A 117 -11.60 5.42 -14.11
N HIS A 118 -10.66 5.57 -13.19
CA HIS A 118 -10.93 5.80 -11.77
C HIS A 118 -10.37 7.15 -11.34
N LYS A 119 -11.09 7.81 -10.43
CA LYS A 119 -10.88 9.22 -10.10
C LYS A 119 -10.62 9.44 -8.62
N ALA A 120 -9.98 10.57 -8.36
CA ALA A 120 -9.72 11.15 -7.06
C ALA A 120 -10.10 12.64 -7.08
N TYR A 121 -10.60 13.13 -5.96
CA TYR A 121 -11.12 14.48 -5.80
C TYR A 121 -10.41 15.23 -4.68
N THR A 122 -9.64 14.55 -3.82
CA THR A 122 -8.82 15.20 -2.79
C THR A 122 -7.99 16.34 -3.40
N PRO A 123 -7.97 17.52 -2.78
CA PRO A 123 -7.16 18.65 -3.22
C PRO A 123 -5.66 18.34 -3.30
N ASN A 124 -4.92 19.14 -4.07
CA ASN A 124 -3.47 19.00 -4.23
C ASN A 124 -2.66 19.37 -2.97
N ASN A 125 -3.25 20.06 -2.00
CA ASN A 125 -2.61 20.41 -0.73
C ASN A 125 -2.92 19.40 0.39
N GLU A 126 -3.62 18.31 0.07
CA GLU A 126 -3.94 17.23 1.00
C GLU A 126 -3.28 15.93 0.57
N CYS A 127 -3.00 15.07 1.55
CA CYS A 127 -2.43 13.76 1.32
C CYS A 127 -3.54 12.71 1.46
N PHE A 128 -3.70 11.89 0.42
CA PHE A 128 -4.59 10.75 0.43
C PHE A 128 -3.92 9.58 -0.30
N PHE A 129 -4.30 8.37 0.06
CA PHE A 129 -3.75 7.16 -0.53
C PHE A 129 -4.87 6.30 -1.07
N ILE A 130 -4.68 5.79 -2.28
CA ILE A 130 -5.54 4.80 -2.90
C ILE A 130 -4.68 3.61 -3.26
N PHE A 131 -4.84 2.54 -2.49
CA PHE A 131 -4.03 1.34 -2.66
C PHE A 131 -4.52 0.53 -3.87
N LEU A 132 -3.54 -0.10 -4.53
CA LEU A 132 -3.75 -1.00 -5.64
C LEU A 132 -3.09 -2.33 -5.32
N ASP A 133 -3.60 -3.40 -5.91
CA ASP A 133 -3.02 -4.73 -5.80
C ASP A 133 -2.97 -5.40 -7.18
N VAL A 134 -2.07 -6.37 -7.33
CA VAL A 134 -1.74 -6.98 -8.61
C VAL A 134 -1.63 -8.50 -8.45
N CYS A 135 -2.39 -9.24 -9.24
CA CYS A 135 -2.24 -10.69 -9.39
C CYS A 135 -1.77 -11.03 -10.81
N ASP A 136 -1.58 -12.31 -11.14
CA ASP A 136 -1.00 -12.73 -12.43
C ASP A 136 -1.74 -12.19 -13.66
N LYS A 137 -3.06 -12.05 -13.56
CA LYS A 137 -3.91 -11.67 -14.69
C LYS A 137 -4.51 -10.28 -14.57
N TYR A 138 -4.59 -9.74 -13.35
CA TYR A 138 -5.37 -8.54 -13.09
C TYR A 138 -4.63 -7.53 -12.22
N VAL A 139 -4.97 -6.27 -12.41
CA VAL A 139 -4.67 -5.17 -11.50
C VAL A 139 -6.00 -4.71 -10.93
N ALA A 140 -6.05 -4.38 -9.66
CA ALA A 140 -7.20 -3.75 -9.03
C ALA A 140 -6.76 -2.50 -8.30
N SER A 141 -7.67 -1.53 -8.18
CA SER A 141 -7.45 -0.32 -7.40
C SER A 141 -8.76 0.19 -6.82
N GLY A 142 -8.67 0.90 -5.70
CA GLY A 142 -9.75 1.72 -5.18
C GLY A 142 -9.93 3.04 -5.96
N ALA A 143 -10.87 3.88 -5.53
CA ALA A 143 -11.14 5.19 -6.11
C ALA A 143 -12.01 6.03 -5.15
N GLU A 144 -11.89 7.36 -5.24
CA GLU A 144 -12.82 8.28 -4.53
C GLU A 144 -14.15 8.47 -5.29
N ASP A 145 -14.30 7.87 -6.47
CA ASP A 145 -15.58 7.85 -7.19
C ASP A 145 -16.55 6.75 -6.70
N ASN A 146 -16.32 6.25 -5.49
CA ASN A 146 -17.08 5.20 -4.81
C ASN A 146 -17.03 3.82 -5.48
N HIS A 147 -16.01 3.55 -6.30
CA HIS A 147 -15.84 2.25 -6.95
C HIS A 147 -14.45 1.66 -6.74
N GLY A 148 -14.40 0.34 -6.55
CA GLY A 148 -13.20 -0.43 -6.88
C GLY A 148 -13.18 -0.75 -8.37
N TYR A 149 -12.00 -0.92 -8.94
CA TYR A 149 -11.83 -1.21 -10.36
C TYR A 149 -10.96 -2.45 -10.56
N LEU A 150 -11.24 -3.17 -11.65
CA LEU A 150 -10.46 -4.32 -12.10
C LEU A 150 -10.05 -4.13 -13.55
N TRP A 151 -8.78 -4.35 -13.86
CA TRP A 151 -8.26 -4.33 -15.23
C TRP A 151 -7.56 -5.64 -15.57
N ASP A 152 -7.59 -5.99 -16.85
CA ASP A 152 -6.77 -7.04 -17.43
C ASP A 152 -5.32 -6.58 -17.60
N ARG A 153 -4.34 -7.35 -17.12
CA ARG A 153 -2.91 -6.99 -17.20
C ARG A 153 -2.33 -7.06 -18.61
N HIS A 154 -2.87 -7.92 -19.47
CA HIS A 154 -2.34 -8.13 -20.80
C HIS A 154 -2.88 -7.10 -21.79
N TYR A 155 -4.18 -6.83 -21.72
CA TYR A 155 -4.86 -5.91 -22.65
C TYR A 155 -5.01 -4.49 -22.09
N GLY A 156 -4.80 -4.28 -20.79
CA GLY A 156 -4.96 -2.97 -20.15
C GLY A 156 -6.40 -2.46 -20.11
N MET A 157 -7.38 -3.35 -20.27
CA MET A 157 -8.80 -2.98 -20.36
C MET A 157 -9.48 -3.07 -18.99
N CYS A 158 -10.33 -2.09 -18.67
CA CYS A 158 -11.19 -2.14 -17.50
C CYS A 158 -12.25 -3.23 -17.67
N LEU A 159 -12.23 -4.24 -16.80
CA LEU A 159 -13.13 -5.39 -16.82
C LEU A 159 -14.36 -5.20 -15.94
N ALA A 160 -14.22 -4.52 -14.80
CA ALA A 160 -15.30 -4.38 -13.84
C ALA A 160 -15.15 -3.11 -12.98
N LYS A 161 -16.29 -2.62 -12.49
CA LYS A 161 -16.40 -1.63 -11.43
C LYS A 161 -17.18 -2.23 -10.26
N PHE A 162 -16.73 -1.97 -9.04
CA PHE A 162 -17.21 -2.56 -7.80
C PHE A 162 -17.79 -1.47 -6.90
N PRO A 163 -19.12 -1.29 -6.87
CA PRO A 163 -19.73 -0.13 -6.21
C PRO A 163 -19.67 -0.22 -4.68
N HIS A 164 -19.39 0.93 -4.07
CA HIS A 164 -19.50 1.24 -2.66
C HIS A 164 -20.36 2.49 -2.45
N ALA A 165 -20.76 2.78 -1.21
CA ALA A 165 -21.51 4.00 -0.90
C ALA A 165 -20.60 5.22 -0.65
N ASP A 166 -19.29 4.99 -0.52
CA ASP A 166 -18.26 5.99 -0.27
C ASP A 166 -16.92 5.54 -0.88
N VAL A 167 -15.86 6.33 -0.70
CA VAL A 167 -14.49 6.11 -1.20
C VAL A 167 -14.03 4.68 -0.96
N VAL A 168 -13.43 4.05 -1.98
CA VAL A 168 -12.77 2.76 -1.86
C VAL A 168 -11.28 2.99 -1.67
N ASN A 169 -10.79 2.77 -0.45
CA ASN A 169 -9.41 3.10 -0.07
C ASN A 169 -8.39 2.05 -0.51
N SER A 170 -8.80 0.79 -0.54
CA SER A 170 -7.88 -0.32 -0.76
C SER A 170 -8.59 -1.54 -1.34
N VAL A 171 -7.79 -2.37 -2.00
CA VAL A 171 -8.19 -3.62 -2.61
C VAL A 171 -7.14 -4.69 -2.34
N ALA A 172 -7.54 -5.95 -2.32
CA ALA A 172 -6.63 -7.07 -2.18
C ALA A 172 -7.12 -8.28 -2.97
N PHE A 173 -6.25 -8.86 -3.80
CA PHE A 173 -6.46 -10.17 -4.39
C PHE A 173 -6.19 -11.26 -3.36
N ASN A 174 -6.96 -12.34 -3.43
CA ASN A 174 -6.61 -13.54 -2.69
C ASN A 174 -5.41 -14.22 -3.38
N PRO A 175 -4.28 -14.42 -2.68
CA PRO A 175 -3.07 -15.00 -3.29
C PRO A 175 -3.25 -16.47 -3.70
N LYS A 176 -4.30 -17.16 -3.22
CA LYS A 176 -4.64 -18.55 -3.57
C LYS A 176 -5.81 -18.68 -4.53
N ASP A 177 -6.67 -17.67 -4.61
CA ASP A 177 -7.85 -17.66 -5.48
C ASP A 177 -7.89 -16.35 -6.28
N PRO A 178 -7.28 -16.30 -7.48
CA PRO A 178 -7.16 -15.06 -8.26
C PRO A 178 -8.51 -14.53 -8.78
N GLU A 179 -9.60 -15.29 -8.61
CA GLU A 179 -10.96 -14.86 -8.94
C GLU A 179 -11.70 -14.25 -7.74
N MET A 180 -11.03 -14.09 -6.59
CA MET A 180 -11.55 -13.43 -5.40
C MET A 180 -10.81 -12.12 -5.15
N LEU A 181 -11.56 -11.01 -5.16
CA LEU A 181 -11.09 -9.67 -4.82
C LEU A 181 -11.82 -9.18 -3.56
N VAL A 182 -11.10 -8.50 -2.68
CA VAL A 182 -11.67 -7.78 -1.54
C VAL A 182 -11.50 -6.28 -1.76
N THR A 183 -12.53 -5.50 -1.44
CA THR A 183 -12.50 -4.03 -1.43
C THR A 183 -12.87 -3.53 -0.04
N THR A 184 -12.24 -2.44 0.40
CA THR A 184 -12.53 -1.77 1.69
C THR A 184 -12.83 -0.31 1.45
N SER A 185 -13.84 0.24 2.12
CA SER A 185 -14.36 1.58 1.85
C SER A 185 -14.67 2.36 3.13
N ASP A 186 -14.68 3.69 3.00
CA ASP A 186 -15.17 4.63 4.02
C ASP A 186 -16.67 4.48 4.30
N ASP A 187 -17.41 3.71 3.48
CA ASP A 187 -18.79 3.32 3.77
C ASP A 187 -18.92 2.34 4.95
N ASN A 188 -17.83 2.09 5.67
CA ASN A 188 -17.70 1.15 6.78
C ASN A 188 -17.93 -0.31 6.37
N THR A 189 -17.82 -0.64 5.08
CA THR A 189 -18.00 -2.01 4.58
C THR A 189 -16.75 -2.58 3.92
N ILE A 190 -16.60 -3.89 4.09
CA ILE A 190 -15.70 -4.73 3.31
C ILE A 190 -16.56 -5.55 2.36
N LYS A 191 -16.30 -5.49 1.05
CA LYS A 191 -17.01 -6.30 0.06
C LYS A 191 -16.08 -7.32 -0.55
N ILE A 192 -16.63 -8.51 -0.78
CA ILE A 192 -15.92 -9.64 -1.38
C ILE A 192 -16.55 -9.93 -2.73
N TRP A 193 -15.74 -9.87 -3.77
CA TRP A 193 -16.14 -10.07 -5.15
C TRP A 193 -15.60 -11.40 -5.65
N ARG A 194 -16.45 -12.17 -6.33
CA ARG A 194 -16.07 -13.41 -7.01
C ARG A 194 -16.63 -13.42 -8.42
N SER A 195 -15.95 -14.11 -9.33
CA SER A 195 -16.46 -14.32 -10.68
C SER A 195 -17.82 -15.04 -10.65
N LYS A 196 -18.68 -14.79 -11.65
CA LYS A 196 -19.97 -15.49 -11.77
C LYS A 196 -19.80 -17.00 -11.82
N SER A 197 -18.71 -17.48 -12.42
CA SER A 197 -18.35 -18.90 -12.47
C SER A 197 -18.10 -19.47 -11.08
N LYS A 198 -17.30 -18.78 -10.25
CA LYS A 198 -17.03 -19.18 -8.85
C LYS A 198 -18.28 -19.14 -7.98
N VAL A 199 -19.12 -18.12 -8.15
CA VAL A 199 -20.39 -18.02 -7.43
C VAL A 199 -21.29 -19.22 -7.73
N LYS A 200 -21.42 -19.62 -9.01
CA LYS A 200 -22.15 -20.83 -9.42
C LYS A 200 -21.52 -22.10 -8.86
N GLN A 201 -20.18 -22.22 -8.94
CA GLN A 201 -19.45 -23.38 -8.43
C GLN A 201 -19.67 -23.59 -6.92
N PHE A 202 -19.70 -22.51 -6.15
CA PHE A 202 -19.91 -22.55 -4.70
C PHE A 202 -21.39 -22.55 -4.29
N GLY A 203 -22.34 -22.45 -5.23
CA GLY A 203 -23.77 -22.37 -4.94
C GLY A 203 -24.16 -21.13 -4.12
N LEU A 204 -23.42 -20.03 -4.23
CA LEU A 204 -23.67 -18.82 -3.45
C LEU A 204 -24.88 -18.06 -3.98
N ASN A 205 -25.80 -17.67 -3.09
CA ASN A 205 -26.99 -16.87 -3.43
C ASN A 205 -26.84 -15.43 -2.92
N TYR A 206 -26.88 -14.47 -3.85
CA TYR A 206 -26.77 -13.04 -3.55
C TYR A 206 -27.81 -12.50 -2.56
N ALA A 207 -29.01 -13.10 -2.51
CA ALA A 207 -30.07 -12.70 -1.60
C ALA A 207 -29.84 -13.15 -0.14
N GLN A 208 -28.85 -14.03 0.10
CA GLN A 208 -28.57 -14.64 1.40
C GLN A 208 -27.26 -14.16 2.04
N PHE A 209 -26.52 -13.25 1.40
CA PHE A 209 -25.32 -12.68 2.01
C PHE A 209 -25.74 -11.85 3.24
N GLN A 210 -25.56 -12.42 4.44
CA GLN A 210 -25.62 -11.66 5.67
C GLN A 210 -24.59 -10.54 5.58
N GLN A 211 -25.01 -9.31 5.89
CA GLN A 211 -24.08 -8.21 6.13
C GLN A 211 -23.01 -8.70 7.11
N GLY A 212 -21.73 -8.46 6.79
CA GLY A 212 -20.61 -9.01 7.57
C GLY A 212 -20.78 -8.68 9.06
N ILE A 213 -20.79 -9.70 9.90
CA ILE A 213 -20.92 -9.53 11.35
C ILE A 213 -19.56 -9.12 11.90
N GLU A 214 -19.47 -7.95 12.52
CA GLU A 214 -18.28 -7.52 13.28
C GLU A 214 -18.11 -8.42 14.51
N THR A 215 -17.15 -9.34 14.49
CA THR A 215 -16.81 -10.13 15.68
C THR A 215 -15.77 -9.40 16.52
N ARG A 216 -16.17 -8.39 17.30
CA ARG A 216 -15.31 -7.88 18.38
C ARG A 216 -15.22 -8.94 19.48
N ARG A 217 -14.13 -9.70 19.55
CA ARG A 217 -13.78 -10.44 20.76
C ARG A 217 -13.22 -9.47 21.79
N TYR A 218 -14.10 -8.88 22.60
CA TYR A 218 -13.66 -8.14 23.78
C TYR A 218 -13.11 -9.12 24.81
N ARG A 219 -11.77 -9.19 24.96
CA ARG A 219 -11.12 -9.85 26.09
C ARG A 219 -10.92 -8.80 27.18
N GLY A 220 -11.75 -8.85 28.22
CA GLY A 220 -11.47 -8.11 29.46
C GLY A 220 -12.70 -7.72 30.24
N GLN A 221 -13.24 -8.66 31.03
CA GLN A 221 -13.34 -8.54 32.50
C GLN A 221 -14.04 -9.80 33.03
N ASN A 222 -13.26 -10.67 33.66
CA ASN A 222 -13.78 -11.70 34.54
C ASN A 222 -13.88 -11.13 35.96
N ALA A 223 -15.05 -11.34 36.54
CA ALA A 223 -15.33 -11.60 37.95
C ALA A 223 -15.14 -10.48 38.98
N SER A 224 -16.28 -9.96 39.46
CA SER A 224 -16.62 -10.11 40.88
C SER A 224 -18.12 -10.26 41.05
N THR A 225 -18.47 -11.34 41.74
CA THR A 225 -19.79 -11.87 42.06
C THR A 225 -20.58 -11.06 43.10
N ASN A 226 -21.91 -11.19 43.00
CA ASN A 226 -22.87 -11.39 44.09
C ASN A 226 -23.27 -10.21 45.02
N LEU A 227 -24.54 -9.77 44.89
CA LEU A 227 -25.66 -10.01 45.81
C LEU A 227 -26.59 -8.79 46.00
N ARG A 228 -27.88 -9.08 45.79
CA ARG A 228 -29.09 -8.54 46.45
C ARG A 228 -29.55 -7.12 46.14
N GLY A 229 -30.86 -7.04 45.91
CA GLY A 229 -31.67 -5.94 46.43
C GLY A 229 -32.63 -5.32 45.43
N SER A 230 -33.73 -6.01 45.16
CA SER A 230 -34.99 -5.40 44.74
C SER A 230 -35.36 -4.23 45.66
N TYR A 231 -35.68 -3.04 45.13
CA TYR A 231 -36.72 -2.14 45.66
C TYR A 231 -37.07 -1.04 44.64
N ASN A 232 -38.26 -1.19 44.02
CA ASN A 232 -39.30 -0.17 43.79
C ASN A 232 -38.97 1.30 44.16
N ARG A 233 -39.20 2.26 43.25
CA ARG A 233 -40.48 3.01 43.06
C ARG A 233 -40.32 4.19 42.08
N ASN A 234 -41.42 4.46 41.39
CA ASN A 234 -41.76 5.65 40.62
C ASN A 234 -41.41 6.97 41.34
N THR A 235 -40.85 7.92 40.59
CA THR A 235 -41.51 9.16 40.07
C THR A 235 -40.60 9.80 39.05
#